data_AF-A0A3C1F349-F1
#
_entry.id   AF-A0A3C1F349-F1
#
_cell.length_a   1.000
_cell.length_b   1.000
_cell.length_c   1.000
_cell.angle_alpha   90.00
_cell.angle_beta   90.00
_cell.angle_gamma   90.00
#
_symmetry.space_group_name_H-M   'P 1'
#
loop_
_entity.id
_entity.type
_entity.pdbx_description
1 polymer ?
#
loop_
_entity_poly.entity_id
_entity_poly.type
_entity_poly.pdbx_seq_one_letter_code
_entity_poly.pdbx_strand_id
1 'polypeptide(L)'
;MLHPALQELFAGHPDVDEVVPEPASSGPWWRQAWRVSRLWRSWHPEIIILANPKKAYHVGAWLAGIPRRVGYDRKLGWLLTHRLQDRKPIGERHEVEYNLALVATLGIPVTPAPMPWLPVGPQEASSLSQRLGQLGVPAGSRLIAVHPWTSNPRKQWPVDRCRALIHRLAQETGLVVVVIGGREEQARAAELIVEGPHTGRV
;
A
#
# COMPACT_ATOMS: atom_id res chain seq x y z
N MET A 1 1.57 12.27 0.10
CA MET A 1 2.33 11.79 1.27
C MET A 1 1.95 10.36 1.60
N LEU A 2 2.94 9.48 1.81
CA LEU A 2 2.70 8.04 2.02
C LEU A 2 3.60 7.50 3.14
N HIS A 3 3.24 6.33 3.68
CA HIS A 3 4.14 5.62 4.57
C HIS A 3 5.48 5.33 3.86
N PRO A 4 6.65 5.49 4.51
CA PRO A 4 7.95 5.37 3.84
C PRO A 4 8.15 4.07 3.06
N ALA A 5 7.61 2.95 3.56
CA ALA A 5 7.69 1.64 2.92
C ALA A 5 6.89 1.51 1.60
N LEU A 6 6.00 2.47 1.29
CA LEU A 6 5.18 2.44 0.07
C LEU A 6 5.72 3.37 -1.02
N GLN A 7 6.81 4.10 -0.77
CA GLN A 7 7.29 5.12 -1.71
C GLN A 7 7.66 4.53 -3.08
N GLU A 8 8.39 3.42 -3.06
CA GLU A 8 8.85 2.74 -4.27
C GLU A 8 7.69 2.25 -5.14
N LEU A 9 6.55 1.89 -4.56
CA LEU A 9 5.38 1.42 -5.31
C LEU A 9 4.76 2.49 -6.22
N PHE A 10 4.91 3.77 -5.85
CA PHE A 10 4.36 4.89 -6.62
C PHE A 10 5.43 5.61 -7.44
N ALA A 11 6.69 5.17 -7.38
CA ALA A 11 7.75 5.72 -8.21
C ALA A 11 7.43 5.46 -9.69
N GLY A 12 7.45 6.52 -10.50
CA GLY A 12 7.16 6.43 -11.94
C GLY A 12 5.68 6.26 -12.30
N HIS A 13 4.75 6.41 -11.35
CA HIS A 13 3.31 6.41 -11.66
C HIS A 13 2.95 7.68 -12.46
N PRO A 14 2.30 7.58 -13.64
CA PRO A 14 2.09 8.73 -14.52
C PRO A 14 1.23 9.84 -13.91
N ASP A 15 0.31 9.48 -13.01
CA ASP A 15 -0.55 10.44 -12.30
C ASP A 15 0.09 11.00 -11.01
N VAL A 16 1.38 10.79 -10.77
CA VAL A 16 2.08 11.23 -9.55
C VAL A 16 3.36 11.99 -9.89
N ASP A 17 3.35 13.31 -9.65
CA ASP A 17 4.54 14.16 -9.87
C ASP A 17 5.62 13.92 -8.80
N GLU A 18 5.22 13.83 -7.52
CA GLU A 18 6.14 13.71 -6.40
C GLU A 18 5.59 12.80 -5.29
N VAL A 19 6.42 11.87 -4.83
CA VAL A 19 6.12 11.01 -3.68
C VAL A 19 6.90 11.51 -2.46
N VAL A 20 6.16 12.01 -1.46
CA VAL A 20 6.77 12.55 -0.24
C VAL A 20 6.52 11.60 0.94
N PRO A 21 7.57 11.16 1.65
CA PRO A 21 7.40 10.30 2.83
C PRO A 21 6.67 11.04 3.95
N GLU A 22 5.81 10.32 4.67
CA GLU A 22 5.23 10.83 5.90
C GLU A 22 6.35 11.08 6.93
N PRO A 23 6.48 12.31 7.47
CA PRO A 23 7.42 12.59 8.54
C PRO A 23 7.19 11.66 9.72
N ALA A 24 8.27 11.13 10.27
CA ALA A 24 8.21 10.26 11.44
C ALA A 24 7.36 10.91 12.56
N SER A 25 6.37 10.16 13.01
CA SER A 25 5.47 10.56 14.09
C SER A 25 6.12 10.19 15.43
N SER A 26 7.00 11.05 15.93
CA SER A 26 7.49 10.98 17.32
C SER A 26 6.91 12.13 18.15
N GLY A 27 6.26 11.78 19.25
CA GLY A 27 5.64 12.72 20.19
C GLY A 27 4.17 13.06 19.90
N PRO A 28 3.62 14.11 20.53
CA PRO A 28 2.19 14.39 20.48
C PRO A 28 1.73 14.90 19.11
N TRP A 29 0.47 14.60 18.78
CA TRP A 29 -0.14 14.85 17.46
C TRP A 29 -0.06 16.31 16.97
N TRP A 30 -0.02 17.29 17.88
CA TRP A 30 0.08 18.72 17.53
C TRP A 30 1.47 19.09 17.00
N ARG A 31 2.55 18.42 17.44
CA ARG A 31 3.89 18.60 16.84
C ARG A 31 3.89 18.10 15.41
N GLN A 32 3.23 16.96 15.16
CA GLN A 32 3.05 16.46 13.81
C GLN A 32 2.25 17.46 12.96
N ALA A 33 1.16 18.03 13.50
CA ALA A 33 0.35 19.03 12.82
C ALA A 33 1.19 20.24 12.34
N TRP A 34 2.08 20.73 13.19
CA TRP A 34 2.97 21.85 12.85
C TRP A 34 4.06 21.48 11.83
N ARG A 35 4.61 20.26 11.92
CA ARG A 35 5.60 19.78 10.92
C ARG A 35 4.96 19.66 9.54
N VAL A 36 3.80 19.01 9.45
CA VAL A 36 3.11 18.85 8.17
C VAL A 36 2.56 20.18 7.66
N SER A 37 2.17 21.13 8.52
CA SER A 37 1.72 22.45 8.06
C SER A 37 2.84 23.25 7.43
N ARG A 38 4.07 23.21 7.97
CA ARG A 38 5.25 23.84 7.35
C ARG A 38 5.57 23.23 6.00
N LEU A 39 5.55 21.90 5.92
CA LEU A 39 5.80 21.16 4.68
C LEU A 39 4.73 21.47 3.61
N TRP A 40 3.46 21.44 3.97
CA TRP A 40 2.38 21.74 3.01
C TRP A 40 2.37 23.19 2.60
N ARG A 41 2.71 24.11 3.51
CA ARG A 41 2.77 25.53 3.17
C ARG A 41 3.85 25.82 2.12
N SER A 42 5.00 25.13 2.15
CA SER A 42 6.05 25.32 1.13
C SER A 42 5.63 24.88 -0.28
N TRP A 43 4.58 24.06 -0.41
CA TRP A 43 4.07 23.64 -1.72
C TRP A 43 2.95 24.54 -2.25
N HIS A 44 2.42 25.45 -1.42
CA HIS A 44 1.30 26.32 -1.77
C HIS A 44 0.10 25.60 -2.45
N PRO A 45 -0.38 24.47 -1.91
CA PRO A 45 -1.41 23.69 -2.57
C PRO A 45 -2.75 24.41 -2.50
N GLU A 46 -3.50 24.37 -3.60
CA GLU A 46 -4.87 24.88 -3.64
C GLU A 46 -5.89 23.89 -3.05
N ILE A 47 -5.57 22.60 -3.10
CA ILE A 47 -6.41 21.49 -2.63
C ILE A 47 -5.56 20.51 -1.86
N ILE A 48 -6.10 19.99 -0.76
CA ILE A 48 -5.57 18.80 -0.09
C ILE A 48 -6.68 17.79 0.15
N ILE A 49 -6.41 16.52 -0.18
CA ILE A 49 -7.32 15.40 0.04
C ILE A 49 -6.76 14.52 1.16
N LEU A 50 -7.47 14.49 2.28
CA LEU A 50 -7.07 13.75 3.48
C LEU A 50 -7.88 12.45 3.57
N ALA A 51 -7.39 11.41 2.88
CA ALA A 51 -8.01 10.08 2.89
C ALA A 51 -8.01 9.39 4.27
N ASN A 52 -7.16 9.86 5.19
CA ASN A 52 -7.07 9.37 6.56
C ASN A 52 -7.45 10.48 7.56
N PRO A 53 -8.48 10.30 8.40
CA PRO A 53 -8.95 11.34 9.31
C PRO A 53 -8.06 11.45 10.57
N LYS A 54 -6.83 11.94 10.42
CA LYS A 54 -5.90 12.22 11.53
C LYS A 54 -6.08 13.65 12.03
N LYS A 55 -6.17 13.85 13.36
CA LYS A 55 -6.27 15.20 13.98
C LYS A 55 -5.11 16.10 13.52
N ALA A 56 -3.90 15.53 13.47
CA ALA A 56 -2.70 16.23 13.02
C ALA A 56 -2.84 16.78 11.59
N TYR A 57 -3.49 16.04 10.69
CA TYR A 57 -3.63 16.47 9.30
C TYR A 57 -4.72 17.53 9.13
N HIS A 58 -5.84 17.40 9.85
CA HIS A 58 -6.90 18.41 9.80
C HIS A 58 -6.37 19.76 10.30
N VAL A 59 -5.68 19.76 11.43
CA VAL A 59 -5.03 20.97 11.98
C VAL A 59 -3.87 21.43 11.10
N GLY A 60 -3.07 20.50 10.57
CA GLY A 60 -1.96 20.85 9.70
C GLY A 60 -2.40 21.55 8.42
N ALA A 61 -3.47 21.08 7.78
CA ALA A 61 -4.02 21.64 6.55
C ALA A 61 -4.66 23.01 6.81
N TRP A 62 -5.34 23.16 7.94
CA TRP A 62 -5.89 24.44 8.38
C TRP A 62 -4.78 25.45 8.70
N LEU A 63 -3.77 25.06 9.49
CA LEU A 63 -2.61 25.91 9.79
C LEU A 63 -1.85 26.29 8.53
N ALA A 64 -1.72 25.39 7.55
CA ALA A 64 -1.08 25.68 6.28
C ALA A 64 -1.84 26.72 5.44
N GLY A 65 -3.11 27.01 5.75
CA GLY A 65 -3.93 27.99 5.02
C GLY A 65 -4.47 27.46 3.69
N ILE A 66 -4.53 26.15 3.51
CA ILE A 66 -4.96 25.51 2.24
C ILE A 66 -6.44 25.78 2.02
N PRO A 67 -6.89 26.40 0.92
CA PRO A 67 -8.27 26.87 0.79
C PRO A 67 -9.28 25.72 0.68
N ARG A 68 -8.99 24.67 -0.11
CA ARG A 68 -9.88 23.51 -0.29
C ARG A 68 -9.32 22.31 0.48
N ARG A 69 -9.97 21.94 1.59
CA ARG A 69 -9.54 20.84 2.47
C ARG A 69 -10.61 19.76 2.47
N VAL A 70 -10.33 18.65 1.80
CA VAL A 70 -11.26 17.55 1.56
C VAL A 70 -10.93 16.40 2.52
N GLY A 71 -11.94 15.79 3.14
CA GLY A 71 -11.73 14.61 3.97
C GLY A 71 -13.02 14.10 4.61
N TYR A 72 -12.88 13.04 5.41
CA TYR A 72 -13.99 12.49 6.17
C TYR A 72 -14.36 13.38 7.37
N ASP A 73 -15.66 13.56 7.61
CA ASP A 73 -16.20 14.29 8.75
C ASP A 73 -16.06 13.48 10.05
N ARG A 74 -14.81 13.40 10.53
CA ARG A 74 -14.45 12.62 11.71
C ARG A 74 -13.38 13.35 12.50
N LYS A 75 -13.46 13.24 13.83
CA LYS A 75 -12.57 13.94 14.78
C LYS A 75 -12.69 15.46 14.66
N LEU A 76 -11.78 16.11 13.94
CA LEU A 76 -11.76 17.56 13.73
C LEU A 76 -12.25 17.90 12.32
N GLY A 77 -13.31 17.23 11.86
CA GLY A 77 -13.87 17.41 10.51
C GLY A 77 -14.31 18.85 10.26
N TRP A 78 -14.66 19.59 11.32
CA TRP A 78 -15.01 21.01 11.26
C TRP A 78 -13.92 21.93 10.68
N LEU A 79 -12.66 21.48 10.64
CA LEU A 79 -11.55 22.21 10.00
C LEU A 79 -11.52 22.04 8.46
N LEU A 80 -12.25 21.06 7.93
CA LEU A 80 -12.34 20.78 6.49
C LEU A 80 -13.38 21.69 5.83
N THR A 81 -13.17 22.01 4.55
CA THR A 81 -14.15 22.77 3.74
C THR A 81 -15.09 21.85 2.97
N HIS A 82 -14.60 20.68 2.54
CA HIS A 82 -15.40 19.65 1.88
C HIS A 82 -15.35 18.39 2.74
N ARG A 83 -16.52 17.97 3.21
CA ARG A 83 -16.65 16.92 4.21
C ARG A 83 -17.53 15.81 3.67
N LEU A 84 -17.07 14.58 3.87
CA LEU A 84 -17.85 13.39 3.57
C LEU A 84 -18.11 12.60 4.86
N GLN A 85 -19.35 12.17 5.08
CA GLN A 85 -19.65 11.30 6.22
C GLN A 85 -18.82 10.00 6.15
N ASP A 86 -18.16 9.63 7.24
CA ASP A 86 -17.37 8.38 7.31
C ASP A 86 -18.28 7.15 7.42
N ARG A 87 -18.60 6.55 6.25
CA ARG A 87 -19.37 5.30 6.15
C ARG A 87 -18.49 4.06 6.00
N LYS A 88 -17.15 4.18 6.03
CA LYS A 88 -16.23 3.03 5.89
C LYS A 88 -16.53 1.89 6.89
N PRO A 89 -16.88 2.16 8.17
CA PRO A 89 -17.17 1.09 9.12
C PRO A 89 -18.38 0.21 8.75
N ILE A 90 -19.27 0.69 7.89
CA ILE A 90 -20.47 -0.06 7.46
C ILE A 90 -20.10 -1.09 6.38
N GLY A 91 -19.05 -0.83 5.59
CA GLY A 91 -18.57 -1.79 4.59
C GLY A 91 -19.50 -1.99 3.39
N GLU A 92 -20.35 -1.01 3.07
CA GLU A 92 -21.32 -1.09 1.97
C GLU A 92 -20.68 -0.94 0.58
N ARG A 93 -19.44 -0.43 0.51
CA ARG A 93 -18.73 -0.08 -0.73
C ARG A 93 -17.28 -0.50 -0.68
N HIS A 94 -16.65 -0.58 -1.85
CA HIS A 94 -15.23 -0.85 -1.95
C HIS A 94 -14.39 0.35 -1.44
N GLU A 95 -13.21 0.12 -0.86
CA GLU A 95 -12.32 1.19 -0.34
C GLU A 95 -11.92 2.22 -1.42
N VAL A 96 -11.78 1.77 -2.67
CA VAL A 96 -11.55 2.66 -3.83
C VAL A 96 -12.71 3.63 -4.00
N GLU A 97 -13.96 3.16 -3.91
CA GLU A 97 -15.15 4.00 -4.06
C GLU A 97 -15.28 5.00 -2.90
N TYR A 98 -14.93 4.60 -1.67
CA TYR A 98 -14.89 5.54 -0.55
C TYR A 98 -13.86 6.65 -0.79
N ASN A 99 -12.65 6.32 -1.26
CA ASN A 99 -11.63 7.33 -1.54
C ASN A 99 -12.03 8.25 -2.72
N LEU A 100 -12.65 7.71 -3.78
CA LEU A 100 -13.16 8.50 -4.90
C LEU A 100 -14.34 9.39 -4.50
N ALA A 101 -15.18 8.95 -3.56
CA ALA A 101 -16.27 9.78 -3.04
C ALA A 101 -15.77 11.08 -2.37
N LEU A 102 -14.54 11.10 -1.84
CA LEU A 102 -13.91 12.35 -1.39
C LEU A 102 -13.68 13.31 -2.57
N VAL A 103 -13.15 12.80 -3.68
CA VAL A 103 -12.92 13.60 -4.91
C VAL A 103 -14.26 14.12 -5.46
N ALA A 104 -15.32 13.32 -5.41
CA ALA A 104 -16.65 13.73 -5.83
C ALA A 104 -17.22 14.93 -5.06
N THR A 105 -16.76 15.19 -3.82
CA THR A 105 -17.18 16.38 -3.06
C THR A 105 -16.69 17.70 -3.69
N LEU A 106 -15.74 17.63 -4.63
CA LEU A 106 -15.26 18.76 -5.42
C LEU A 106 -16.07 18.97 -6.72
N GLY A 107 -17.13 18.18 -6.95
CA GLY A 107 -17.92 18.21 -8.19
C GLY A 107 -17.28 17.46 -9.36
N ILE A 108 -16.24 16.67 -9.11
CA ILE A 108 -15.55 15.86 -10.13
C ILE A 108 -16.26 14.51 -10.27
N PRO A 109 -16.69 14.11 -11.49
CA PRO A 109 -17.27 12.78 -11.72
C PRO A 109 -16.24 11.67 -11.47
N VAL A 110 -16.67 10.59 -10.79
CA VAL A 110 -15.79 9.47 -10.42
C VAL A 110 -16.36 8.08 -10.76
N THR A 111 -17.38 8.05 -11.64
CA THR A 111 -18.05 6.82 -12.08
C THR A 111 -17.86 6.61 -13.58
N PRO A 112 -17.45 5.40 -14.03
CA PRO A 112 -17.08 4.26 -13.19
C PRO A 112 -15.76 4.48 -12.43
N ALA A 113 -15.59 3.79 -11.31
CA ALA A 113 -14.33 3.83 -10.57
C ALA A 113 -13.20 3.20 -11.42
N PRO A 114 -12.08 3.89 -11.66
CA PRO A 114 -10.96 3.29 -12.38
C PRO A 114 -10.37 2.12 -11.60
N MET A 115 -9.88 1.11 -12.32
CA MET A 115 -9.14 0.01 -11.72
C MET A 115 -7.77 0.53 -11.26
N PRO A 116 -7.41 0.41 -9.97
CA PRO A 116 -6.07 0.76 -9.51
C PRO A 116 -5.03 -0.13 -10.18
N TRP A 117 -3.91 0.45 -10.56
CA TRP A 117 -2.77 -0.25 -11.13
C TRP A 117 -1.47 0.38 -10.61
N LEU A 118 -0.36 -0.34 -10.72
CA LEU A 118 0.97 0.15 -10.41
C LEU A 118 1.85 -0.03 -11.63
N PRO A 119 2.66 0.97 -12.01
CA PRO A 119 3.64 0.79 -13.07
C PRO A 119 4.68 -0.25 -12.65
N VAL A 120 5.07 -1.11 -13.60
CA VAL A 120 6.22 -1.98 -13.47
C VAL A 120 7.17 -1.60 -14.60
N GLY A 121 8.29 -0.97 -14.24
CA GLY A 121 9.28 -0.53 -15.20
C GLY A 121 10.26 -1.64 -15.62
N PRO A 122 11.09 -1.37 -16.65
CA PRO A 122 12.12 -2.30 -17.10
C PRO A 122 13.14 -2.65 -16.01
N GLN A 123 13.42 -1.72 -15.10
CA GLN A 123 14.39 -1.91 -14.02
C GLN A 123 13.85 -2.89 -12.96
N GLU A 124 12.58 -2.78 -12.58
CA GLU A 124 11.91 -3.69 -11.66
C GLU A 124 11.81 -5.10 -12.27
N ALA A 125 11.46 -5.19 -13.55
CA ALA A 125 11.43 -6.45 -14.28
C ALA A 125 12.82 -7.11 -14.33
N SER A 126 13.87 -6.36 -14.65
CA SER A 126 15.26 -6.86 -14.66
C SER A 126 15.73 -7.29 -13.28
N SER A 127 15.40 -6.51 -12.23
CA SER A 127 15.73 -6.84 -10.84
C SER A 127 15.05 -8.13 -10.39
N LEU A 128 13.78 -8.33 -10.75
CA LEU A 128 13.06 -9.57 -10.50
C LEU A 128 13.70 -10.75 -11.27
N SER A 129 14.01 -10.59 -12.55
CA SER A 129 14.69 -11.63 -13.33
C SER A 129 16.05 -12.03 -12.75
N GLN A 130 16.83 -11.06 -12.28
CA GLN A 130 18.11 -11.32 -11.62
C GLN A 130 17.93 -12.11 -10.31
N ARG A 131 16.97 -11.71 -9.46
CA ARG A 131 16.68 -12.43 -8.21
C ARG A 131 16.19 -13.85 -8.47
N LEU A 132 15.32 -14.04 -9.45
CA LEU A 132 14.87 -15.37 -9.87
C LEU A 132 16.03 -16.22 -10.39
N GLY A 133 16.93 -15.65 -11.20
CA GLY A 133 18.12 -16.35 -11.67
C GLY A 133 19.08 -16.75 -10.53
N GLN A 134 19.24 -15.91 -9.51
CA GLN A 134 20.00 -16.24 -8.29
C GLN A 134 19.38 -17.39 -7.49
N LEU A 135 18.06 -17.54 -7.56
CA LEU A 135 17.31 -18.66 -6.98
C LEU A 135 17.30 -19.91 -7.89
N GLY A 136 18.04 -19.89 -9.00
CA GLY A 136 18.10 -20.99 -9.96
C GLY A 136 16.84 -21.16 -10.81
N VAL A 137 15.96 -20.16 -10.85
CA VAL A 137 14.73 -20.18 -11.66
C VAL A 137 15.07 -19.78 -13.10
N PRO A 138 14.83 -20.65 -14.09
CA PRO A 138 15.12 -20.34 -15.50
C PRO A 138 14.36 -19.11 -16.01
N ALA A 139 14.96 -18.39 -16.96
CA ALA A 139 14.29 -17.30 -17.64
C ALA A 139 13.07 -17.82 -18.41
N GLY A 140 11.94 -17.10 -18.32
CA GLY A 140 10.69 -17.49 -18.96
C GLY A 140 9.89 -18.57 -18.23
N SER A 141 10.36 -19.07 -17.07
CA SER A 141 9.58 -19.97 -16.23
C SER A 141 8.25 -19.33 -15.84
N ARG A 142 7.17 -20.12 -15.92
CA ARG A 142 5.86 -19.74 -15.37
C ARG A 142 5.88 -19.97 -13.86
N LEU A 143 5.42 -18.97 -13.11
CA LEU A 143 5.53 -18.93 -11.66
C LEU A 143 4.16 -18.92 -10.99
N ILE A 144 4.13 -19.46 -9.77
CA ILE A 144 3.03 -19.22 -8.82
C ILE A 144 3.64 -18.51 -7.62
N ALA A 145 3.20 -17.28 -7.36
CA ALA A 145 3.62 -16.54 -6.16
C ALA A 145 2.68 -16.82 -4.99
N VAL A 146 3.25 -17.10 -3.81
CA VAL A 146 2.50 -17.36 -2.57
C VAL A 146 2.97 -16.40 -1.50
N HIS A 147 2.05 -15.64 -0.90
CA HIS A 147 2.30 -14.74 0.23
C HIS A 147 1.57 -15.25 1.50
N PRO A 148 2.22 -16.10 2.31
CA PRO A 148 1.54 -16.88 3.36
C PRO A 148 1.36 -16.14 4.67
N TRP A 149 2.05 -15.01 4.86
CA TRP A 149 2.04 -14.26 6.12
C TRP A 149 1.11 -13.04 6.07
N THR A 150 0.69 -12.61 7.25
CA THR A 150 -0.14 -11.42 7.44
C THR A 150 0.15 -10.80 8.80
N SER A 151 -0.02 -9.48 8.90
CA SER A 151 0.11 -8.75 10.17
C SER A 151 -1.02 -9.04 11.16
N ASN A 152 -2.10 -9.71 10.74
CA ASN A 152 -3.19 -10.13 11.63
C ASN A 152 -3.19 -11.65 11.81
N PRO A 153 -2.71 -12.18 12.96
CA PRO A 153 -2.62 -13.63 13.19
C PRO A 153 -3.95 -14.38 13.03
N ARG A 154 -5.10 -13.73 13.28
CA ARG A 154 -6.42 -14.37 13.11
C ARG A 154 -6.79 -14.61 11.65
N LYS A 155 -6.18 -13.86 10.72
CA LYS A 155 -6.35 -14.02 9.28
C LYS A 155 -5.30 -14.95 8.67
N GLN A 156 -4.32 -15.38 9.46
CA GLN A 156 -3.23 -16.19 8.95
C GLN A 156 -3.67 -17.64 8.76
N TRP A 157 -3.46 -18.16 7.55
CA TRP A 157 -3.71 -19.56 7.26
C TRP A 157 -2.66 -20.44 7.96
N PRO A 158 -3.02 -21.61 8.53
CA PRO A 158 -2.07 -22.45 9.25
C PRO A 158 -0.86 -22.83 8.39
N VAL A 159 0.34 -22.68 8.96
CA VAL A 159 1.61 -22.85 8.24
C VAL A 159 1.75 -24.24 7.59
N ASP A 160 1.30 -25.30 8.29
CA ASP A 160 1.36 -26.67 7.75
C ASP A 160 0.44 -26.85 6.54
N ARG A 161 -0.69 -26.13 6.50
CA ARG A 161 -1.60 -26.14 5.34
C ARG A 161 -1.03 -25.33 4.18
N CYS A 162 -0.42 -24.17 4.45
CA CYS A 162 0.35 -23.41 3.46
C CYS A 162 1.44 -24.28 2.82
N ARG A 163 2.24 -24.97 3.64
CA ARG A 163 3.30 -25.88 3.20
C ARG A 163 2.74 -26.98 2.30
N ALA A 164 1.69 -27.68 2.75
CA ALA A 164 1.05 -28.73 1.97
C ALA A 164 0.52 -28.22 0.61
N LEU A 165 -0.06 -27.01 0.58
CA LEU A 165 -0.52 -26.39 -0.67
C LEU A 165 0.65 -26.07 -1.60
N ILE A 166 1.73 -25.48 -1.09
CA ILE A 166 2.92 -25.15 -1.89
C ILE A 166 3.49 -26.42 -2.54
N HIS A 167 3.61 -27.51 -1.80
CA HIS A 167 4.07 -28.80 -2.36
C HIS A 167 3.14 -29.32 -3.43
N ARG A 168 1.83 -29.32 -3.16
CA ARG A 168 0.83 -29.80 -4.12
C ARG A 168 0.84 -28.98 -5.40
N LEU A 169 0.94 -27.66 -5.30
CA LEU A 169 1.05 -26.76 -6.46
C LEU A 169 2.30 -27.09 -7.28
N ALA A 170 3.46 -27.27 -6.65
CA ALA A 170 4.69 -27.61 -7.34
C ALA A 170 4.59 -28.97 -8.07
N GLN A 171 4.04 -29.99 -7.40
CA GLN A 171 3.92 -31.35 -7.95
C GLN A 171 2.88 -31.46 -9.07
N GLU A 172 1.69 -30.86 -8.89
CA GLU A 172 0.58 -31.03 -9.83
C GLU A 172 0.70 -30.13 -11.05
N THR A 173 1.30 -28.94 -10.90
CA THR A 173 1.40 -27.97 -12.01
C THR A 173 2.73 -28.04 -12.75
N GLY A 174 3.77 -28.59 -12.12
CA GLY A 174 5.15 -28.51 -12.62
C GLY A 174 5.71 -27.08 -12.70
N LEU A 175 5.00 -26.09 -12.14
CA LEU A 175 5.42 -24.69 -12.12
C LEU A 175 6.31 -24.41 -10.92
N VAL A 176 7.15 -23.39 -11.07
CA VAL A 176 7.99 -22.90 -9.97
C VAL A 176 7.12 -22.12 -9.01
N VAL A 177 7.02 -22.58 -7.77
CA VAL A 177 6.32 -21.88 -6.69
C VAL A 177 7.31 -20.99 -5.95
N VAL A 178 7.05 -19.68 -5.91
CA VAL A 178 7.88 -18.68 -5.24
C VAL A 178 7.14 -18.16 -4.02
N VAL A 179 7.77 -18.23 -2.85
CA VAL A 179 7.24 -17.65 -1.62
C VAL A 179 7.73 -16.20 -1.50
N ILE A 180 6.80 -15.27 -1.32
CA ILE A 180 7.08 -13.84 -1.18
C ILE A 180 6.66 -13.35 0.22
N GLY A 181 7.40 -12.38 0.76
CA GLY A 181 7.18 -11.83 2.11
C GLY A 181 8.10 -10.65 2.42
N GLY A 182 7.94 -10.06 3.60
CA GLY A 182 8.83 -9.04 4.14
C GLY A 182 10.16 -9.62 4.60
N ARG A 183 11.07 -8.74 5.04
CA ARG A 183 12.40 -9.16 5.53
C ARG A 183 12.30 -9.96 6.83
N GLU A 184 11.32 -9.61 7.65
CA GLU A 184 11.01 -10.23 8.93
C GLU A 184 10.51 -11.68 8.77
N GLU A 185 9.95 -12.04 7.61
CA GLU A 185 9.50 -13.41 7.33
C GLU A 185 10.53 -14.27 6.62
N GLN A 186 11.69 -13.71 6.20
CA GLN A 186 12.71 -14.48 5.48
C GLN A 186 13.19 -15.70 6.28
N ALA A 187 13.41 -15.57 7.58
CA ALA A 187 13.79 -16.69 8.45
C ALA A 187 12.69 -17.77 8.56
N ARG A 188 11.42 -17.36 8.43
CA ARG A 188 10.24 -18.23 8.50
C ARG A 188 9.95 -18.92 7.17
N ALA A 189 10.49 -18.42 6.06
CA ALA A 189 10.32 -19.04 4.74
C ALA A 189 10.89 -20.46 4.69
N ALA A 190 11.97 -20.72 5.44
CA ALA A 190 12.53 -22.06 5.60
C ALA A 190 11.52 -23.08 6.14
N GLU A 191 10.54 -22.65 6.95
CA GLU A 191 9.48 -23.53 7.46
C GLU A 191 8.53 -24.01 6.36
N LEU A 192 8.46 -23.33 5.22
CA LEU A 192 7.57 -23.67 4.10
C LEU A 192 8.25 -24.48 3.00
N ILE A 193 9.59 -24.53 3.01
CA ILE A 193 10.39 -25.22 2.03
C ILE A 193 10.79 -26.57 2.62
N VAL A 194 10.24 -27.67 2.09
CA VAL A 194 10.78 -29.01 2.32
C VAL A 194 11.47 -29.46 1.04
N GLU A 195 12.66 -30.07 1.17
CA GLU A 195 13.48 -30.49 0.03
C GLU A 195 12.68 -31.34 -0.96
N GLY A 196 12.52 -30.83 -2.18
CA GLY A 196 12.00 -31.55 -3.34
C GLY A 196 12.91 -31.33 -4.56
N PRO A 197 12.87 -32.22 -5.57
CA PRO A 197 13.88 -32.29 -6.63
C PRO A 197 14.07 -31.02 -7.47
N HIS A 198 13.15 -30.04 -7.37
CA HIS A 198 13.19 -28.78 -8.12
C HIS A 198 12.92 -27.52 -7.28
N THR A 199 13.12 -27.55 -5.96
CA THR A 199 13.02 -26.35 -5.11
C THR A 199 14.39 -25.71 -4.92
N GLY A 200 14.67 -24.60 -5.61
CA GLY A 200 15.82 -23.76 -5.32
C GLY A 200 15.71 -23.14 -3.92
N ARG A 201 16.79 -23.23 -3.13
CA ARG A 201 17.03 -22.43 -1.90
C ARG A 201 17.33 -20.97 -2.36
N VAL A 202 16.97 -19.87 -1.70
CA VAL A 202 17.07 -19.46 -0.28
C VAL A 202 16.01 -18.40 0.02
#